data_AF-A0A7K9LST3-F1
#
_entry.id   AF-A0A7K9LST3-F1
#
_cell.length_a   1.000
_cell.length_b   1.000
_cell.length_c   1.000
_cell.angle_alpha   90.00
_cell.angle_beta   90.00
_cell.angle_gamma   90.00
#
_symmetry.space_group_name_H-M   'P 1'
#
loop_
_entity.id
_entity.type
_entity.pdbx_description
1 polymer ?
#
loop_
_entity_poly.entity_id
_entity_poly.type
_entity_poly.pdbx_seq_one_letter_code
_entity_poly.pdbx_strand_id
1 'polypeptide(L)'
;ASAMITRYVGLGNALNATALNAIGTKYVCLLSAAELDMIDSSSLKLASLDPSACSQLTKDILYAKAKRAFSDQHYLPAYYELIEPYLGGAPTVDLRALSKDNVNMQVSTLVKLRRDTLMSLTPSEVQGLLGVNLGDLEKWQNQSPIREWVQTQKQSELDKLHIGLTGGTQEGYINIVTPKYPPSSASLGTVAMMLHLLPALLISFQMMSVLS
;
A
#
# COMPACT_ATOMS: atom_id res chain seq x y z
N ALA A 1 -27.44 15.96 -0.81
CA ALA A 1 -27.27 14.77 0.05
C ALA A 1 -26.58 15.11 1.36
N SER A 2 -25.32 15.58 1.36
CA SER A 2 -24.60 15.92 2.62
C SER A 2 -25.39 16.85 3.56
N ALA A 3 -25.91 17.99 3.06
CA ALA A 3 -26.74 18.90 3.89
C ALA A 3 -28.01 18.25 4.47
N MET A 4 -28.60 17.27 3.78
CA MET A 4 -29.77 16.54 4.29
C MET A 4 -29.38 15.58 5.41
N ILE A 5 -28.22 14.93 5.30
CA ILE A 5 -27.71 14.03 6.34
C ILE A 5 -27.32 14.81 7.58
N THR A 6 -26.61 15.93 7.42
CA THR A 6 -26.27 16.82 8.53
C THR A 6 -27.52 17.34 9.24
N ARG A 7 -28.59 17.69 8.49
CA ARG A 7 -29.87 18.05 9.09
C ARG A 7 -30.54 16.87 9.81
N TYR A 8 -30.54 15.69 9.21
CA TYR A 8 -31.12 14.48 9.82
C TYR A 8 -30.47 14.16 11.17
N VAL A 9 -29.15 14.16 11.20
CA VAL A 9 -28.35 13.95 12.42
C VAL A 9 -28.52 15.11 13.40
N GLY A 10 -28.54 16.36 12.93
CA GLY A 10 -28.76 17.55 13.76
C GLY A 10 -30.13 17.62 14.43
N LEU A 11 -31.12 16.88 13.92
CA LEU A 11 -32.42 16.67 14.56
C LEU A 11 -32.42 15.54 15.60
N GLY A 12 -31.25 14.95 15.91
CA GLY A 12 -31.09 13.88 16.88
C GLY A 12 -31.38 12.47 16.33
N ASN A 13 -31.55 12.32 15.02
CA ASN A 13 -31.76 11.00 14.43
C ASN A 13 -30.44 10.23 14.32
N ALA A 14 -30.47 8.94 14.67
CA ALA A 14 -29.30 8.08 14.63
C ALA A 14 -28.97 7.61 13.21
N LEU A 15 -27.68 7.53 12.88
CA LEU A 15 -27.17 6.84 11.70
C LEU A 15 -27.19 5.31 11.91
N ASN A 16 -28.38 4.76 12.14
CA ASN A 16 -28.60 3.32 12.32
C ASN A 16 -28.49 2.55 11.00
N ALA A 17 -28.58 1.21 11.05
CA ALA A 17 -28.47 0.35 9.86
C ALA A 17 -29.42 0.77 8.72
N THR A 18 -30.69 1.09 9.04
CA THR A 18 -31.68 1.54 8.05
C THR A 18 -31.24 2.84 7.38
N ALA A 19 -30.79 3.83 8.16
CA ALA A 19 -30.30 5.10 7.64
C ALA A 19 -29.05 4.90 6.78
N LEU A 20 -28.08 4.10 7.24
CA LEU A 20 -26.85 3.78 6.52
C LEU A 20 -27.14 3.08 5.18
N ASN A 21 -28.04 2.11 5.15
CA ASN A 21 -28.45 1.42 3.93
C ASN A 21 -29.23 2.35 2.98
N ALA A 22 -30.05 3.26 3.52
CA ALA A 22 -30.82 4.21 2.71
C ALA A 22 -29.94 5.26 2.03
N ILE A 23 -28.92 5.77 2.73
CA ILE A 23 -27.95 6.70 2.11
C ILE A 23 -26.91 5.96 1.27
N GLY A 24 -26.62 4.70 1.61
CA GLY A 24 -25.65 3.86 0.92
C GLY A 24 -24.21 4.36 1.06
N THR A 25 -23.26 3.51 0.65
CA THR A 25 -21.82 3.78 0.85
C THR A 25 -21.36 5.11 0.26
N LYS A 26 -21.89 5.49 -0.92
CA LYS A 26 -21.51 6.74 -1.60
C LYS A 26 -21.64 7.95 -0.67
N TYR A 27 -22.72 8.04 0.10
CA TYR A 27 -22.94 9.16 1.01
C TYR A 27 -22.31 8.93 2.38
N VAL A 28 -22.15 7.69 2.83
CA VAL A 28 -21.30 7.38 4.01
C VAL A 28 -19.87 7.88 3.80
N CYS A 29 -19.30 7.73 2.60
CA CYS A 29 -17.95 8.24 2.29
C CYS A 29 -17.82 9.77 2.32
N LEU A 30 -18.93 10.52 2.37
CA LEU A 30 -18.95 11.98 2.42
C LEU A 30 -19.19 12.53 3.83
N LEU A 31 -19.42 11.67 4.82
CA LEU A 31 -19.60 12.08 6.20
C LEU A 31 -18.29 12.62 6.77
N SER A 32 -18.40 13.65 7.59
CA SER A 32 -17.30 14.16 8.41
C SER A 32 -16.89 13.13 9.48
N ALA A 33 -15.70 13.28 10.06
CA ALA A 33 -15.26 12.43 11.16
C ALA A 33 -16.26 12.43 12.34
N ALA A 34 -16.80 13.59 12.69
CA ALA A 34 -17.80 13.73 13.75
C ALA A 34 -19.10 12.97 13.43
N GLU A 35 -19.58 13.04 12.18
CA GLU A 35 -20.79 12.29 11.76
C GLU A 35 -20.52 10.78 11.72
N LEU A 36 -19.34 10.36 11.24
CA LEU A 36 -18.93 8.96 11.28
C LEU A 36 -18.86 8.44 12.72
N ASP A 37 -18.33 9.23 13.64
CA ASP A 37 -18.22 8.87 15.06
C ASP A 37 -19.58 8.65 15.74
N MET A 38 -20.63 9.34 15.27
CA MET A 38 -22.00 9.14 15.73
C MET A 38 -22.63 7.81 15.29
N ILE A 39 -22.03 7.08 14.34
CA ILE A 39 -22.48 5.74 13.96
C ILE A 39 -22.21 4.78 15.11
N ASP A 40 -23.25 4.23 15.72
CA ASP A 40 -23.07 3.16 16.70
C ASP A 40 -22.52 1.90 16.02
N SER A 41 -21.51 1.26 16.61
CA SER A 41 -20.86 0.07 16.05
C SER A 41 -21.87 -1.04 15.71
N SER A 42 -22.89 -1.26 16.54
CA SER A 42 -23.90 -2.30 16.29
C SER A 42 -24.71 -2.06 15.01
N SER A 43 -24.79 -0.80 14.54
CA SER A 43 -25.43 -0.46 13.26
C SER A 43 -24.76 -1.13 12.07
N LEU A 44 -23.46 -1.42 12.16
CA LEU A 44 -22.72 -2.09 11.09
C LEU A 44 -23.05 -3.58 10.98
N LYS A 45 -23.68 -4.20 12.01
CA LYS A 45 -24.11 -5.61 11.93
C LYS A 45 -25.15 -5.86 10.84
N LEU A 46 -25.95 -4.84 10.53
CA LEU A 46 -27.06 -4.92 9.57
C LEU A 46 -26.92 -3.93 8.40
N ALA A 47 -25.81 -3.20 8.34
CA ALA A 47 -25.50 -2.31 7.24
C ALA A 47 -24.75 -3.07 6.14
N SER A 48 -25.13 -2.87 4.89
CA SER A 48 -24.43 -3.40 3.72
C SER A 48 -23.67 -2.24 3.07
N LEU A 49 -22.37 -2.15 3.38
CA LEU A 49 -21.49 -1.08 2.92
C LEU A 49 -20.23 -1.67 2.27
N ASP A 50 -19.76 -1.00 1.21
CA ASP A 50 -18.47 -1.26 0.57
C ASP A 50 -17.62 0.03 0.58
N PRO A 51 -16.89 0.31 1.67
CA PRO A 51 -16.12 1.53 1.82
C PRO A 51 -14.80 1.52 1.04
N SER A 52 -14.58 0.57 0.12
CA SER A 52 -13.31 0.43 -0.61
C SER A 52 -12.90 1.69 -1.38
N ALA A 53 -13.87 2.50 -1.83
CA ALA A 53 -13.63 3.78 -2.51
C ALA A 53 -13.64 5.01 -1.58
N CYS A 54 -13.91 4.85 -0.27
CA CYS A 54 -13.91 5.98 0.66
C CYS A 54 -12.48 6.51 0.93
N SER A 55 -12.40 7.70 1.54
CA SER A 55 -11.15 8.23 2.08
C SER A 55 -10.54 7.29 3.14
N GLN A 56 -9.22 7.35 3.34
CA GLN A 56 -8.57 6.51 4.34
C GLN A 56 -9.10 6.78 5.76
N LEU A 57 -9.36 8.06 6.10
CA LEU A 57 -9.97 8.44 7.37
C LEU A 57 -11.30 7.72 7.60
N THR A 58 -12.16 7.68 6.58
CA THR A 58 -13.44 6.98 6.64
C THR A 58 -13.24 5.48 6.84
N LYS A 59 -12.32 4.86 6.09
CA LYS A 59 -12.00 3.44 6.22
C LYS A 59 -11.52 3.09 7.63
N ASP A 60 -10.62 3.90 8.20
CA ASP A 60 -10.06 3.69 9.53
C ASP A 60 -11.15 3.74 10.61
N ILE A 61 -12.04 4.74 10.55
CA ILE A 61 -13.16 4.87 11.51
C ILE A 61 -14.15 3.71 11.36
N LEU A 62 -14.53 3.36 10.13
CA LEU A 62 -15.47 2.28 9.87
C LEU A 62 -14.88 0.92 10.27
N TYR A 63 -13.60 0.67 10.02
CA TYR A 63 -12.92 -0.55 10.45
C TYR A 63 -12.94 -0.70 11.98
N ALA A 64 -12.56 0.36 12.72
CA ALA A 64 -12.57 0.33 14.18
C ALA A 64 -13.98 0.03 14.72
N LYS A 65 -15.02 0.60 14.09
CA LYS A 65 -16.41 0.34 14.45
C LYS A 65 -16.85 -1.08 14.08
N ALA A 66 -16.47 -1.60 12.92
CA ALA A 66 -16.80 -2.95 12.48
C ALA A 66 -16.14 -4.01 13.38
N LYS A 67 -14.85 -3.84 13.69
CA LYS A 67 -14.12 -4.69 14.64
C LYS A 67 -14.82 -4.75 16.01
N ARG A 68 -15.31 -3.61 16.50
CA ARG A 68 -16.09 -3.56 17.75
C ARG A 68 -17.44 -4.25 17.60
N ALA A 69 -18.14 -3.99 16.49
CA ALA A 69 -19.44 -4.58 16.20
C ALA A 69 -19.40 -6.10 16.24
N PHE A 70 -18.41 -6.70 15.58
CA PHE A 70 -18.30 -8.16 15.41
C PHE A 70 -17.37 -8.83 16.42
N SER A 71 -16.98 -8.13 17.48
CA SER A 71 -16.05 -8.66 18.49
C SER A 71 -16.56 -9.93 19.20
N ASP A 72 -17.88 -10.10 19.28
CA ASP A 72 -18.54 -11.30 19.79
C ASP A 72 -18.35 -12.53 18.90
N GLN A 73 -17.95 -12.33 17.64
CA GLN A 73 -17.74 -13.39 16.68
C GLN A 73 -16.25 -13.69 16.42
N HIS A 74 -15.31 -12.99 17.06
CA HIS A 74 -13.87 -13.08 16.75
C HIS A 74 -13.30 -14.50 16.75
N TYR A 75 -13.87 -15.43 17.53
CA TYR A 75 -13.42 -16.83 17.59
C TYR A 75 -14.06 -17.74 16.52
N LEU A 76 -14.98 -17.21 15.72
CA LEU A 76 -15.69 -17.96 14.69
C LEU A 76 -15.00 -17.77 13.34
N PRO A 77 -14.95 -18.81 12.48
CA PRO A 77 -14.44 -18.67 11.11
C PRO A 77 -15.14 -17.57 10.30
N ALA A 78 -16.42 -17.34 10.56
CA ALA A 78 -17.22 -16.30 9.90
C ALA A 78 -16.78 -14.86 10.24
N TYR A 79 -15.94 -14.66 11.26
CA TYR A 79 -15.49 -13.32 11.66
C TYR A 79 -14.84 -12.57 10.50
N TYR A 80 -13.98 -13.24 9.72
CA TYR A 80 -13.31 -12.64 8.57
C TYR A 80 -14.32 -12.08 7.56
N GLU A 81 -15.34 -12.87 7.20
CA GLU A 81 -16.37 -12.48 6.23
C GLU A 81 -17.13 -11.22 6.66
N LEU A 82 -17.34 -11.05 7.97
CA LEU A 82 -18.04 -9.89 8.53
C LEU A 82 -17.21 -8.61 8.50
N ILE A 83 -15.88 -8.72 8.64
CA ILE A 83 -14.98 -7.56 8.66
C ILE A 83 -14.34 -7.27 7.30
N GLU A 84 -14.36 -8.22 6.35
CA GLU A 84 -13.70 -8.12 5.04
C GLU A 84 -13.95 -6.79 4.32
N PRO A 85 -15.21 -6.28 4.21
CA PRO A 85 -15.47 -5.02 3.51
C PRO A 85 -14.73 -3.81 4.10
N TYR A 86 -14.35 -3.89 5.38
CA TYR A 86 -13.76 -2.79 6.13
C TYR A 86 -12.23 -2.90 6.26
N LEU A 87 -11.60 -3.98 5.78
CA LEU A 87 -10.16 -4.23 5.95
C LEU A 87 -9.23 -3.18 5.33
N GLY A 88 -9.74 -2.36 4.41
CA GLY A 88 -9.01 -1.20 3.90
C GLY A 88 -8.60 -0.18 4.98
N GLY A 89 -9.22 -0.22 6.16
CA GLY A 89 -8.86 0.60 7.34
C GLY A 89 -8.17 -0.17 8.46
N ALA A 90 -7.83 -1.45 8.26
CA ALA A 90 -7.23 -2.27 9.29
C ALA A 90 -5.78 -1.87 9.57
N PRO A 91 -5.36 -1.73 10.84
CA PRO A 91 -3.95 -1.54 11.18
C PRO A 91 -3.17 -2.85 11.03
N THR A 92 -1.86 -2.75 10.82
CA THR A 92 -0.95 -3.91 10.67
C THR A 92 -1.10 -4.97 11.77
N VAL A 93 -1.28 -4.54 13.03
CA VAL A 93 -1.41 -5.47 14.17
C VAL A 93 -2.60 -6.42 14.00
N ASP A 94 -3.70 -5.94 13.41
CA ASP A 94 -4.90 -6.73 13.23
C ASP A 94 -4.78 -7.67 12.02
N LEU A 95 -4.13 -7.22 10.94
CA LEU A 95 -3.84 -8.11 9.81
C LEU A 95 -2.84 -9.21 10.18
N ARG A 96 -1.84 -8.90 11.00
CA ARG A 96 -0.91 -9.90 11.55
C ARG A 96 -1.61 -10.91 12.49
N ALA A 97 -2.68 -10.50 13.15
CA ALA A 97 -3.52 -11.43 13.91
C ALA A 97 -4.29 -12.34 12.94
N LEU A 98 -4.98 -11.77 11.95
CA LEU A 98 -5.73 -12.51 10.94
C LEU A 98 -4.86 -13.48 10.13
N SER A 99 -3.60 -13.14 9.87
CA SER A 99 -2.68 -14.03 9.15
C SER A 99 -2.42 -15.36 9.86
N LYS A 100 -2.74 -15.48 11.15
CA LYS A 100 -2.60 -16.72 11.92
C LYS A 100 -3.81 -17.65 11.77
N ASP A 101 -4.92 -17.12 11.26
CA ASP A 101 -6.21 -17.82 11.21
C ASP A 101 -6.48 -18.44 9.83
N ASN A 102 -5.58 -18.29 8.85
CA ASN A 102 -5.72 -18.81 7.48
C ASN A 102 -7.06 -18.44 6.82
N VAL A 103 -7.40 -17.15 6.85
CA VAL A 103 -8.71 -16.62 6.46
C VAL A 103 -9.04 -16.73 4.97
N ASN A 104 -8.11 -17.22 4.14
CA ASN A 104 -8.27 -17.35 2.69
C ASN A 104 -8.66 -16.03 2.03
N MET A 105 -7.96 -14.95 2.38
CA MET A 105 -8.16 -13.63 1.81
C MET A 105 -8.01 -13.64 0.29
N GLN A 106 -8.89 -12.94 -0.42
CA GLN A 106 -8.74 -12.75 -1.86
C GLN A 106 -7.61 -11.76 -2.14
N VAL A 107 -6.85 -11.97 -3.23
CA VAL A 107 -5.83 -10.98 -3.66
C VAL A 107 -6.49 -9.62 -3.97
N SER A 108 -7.75 -9.62 -4.43
CA SER A 108 -8.55 -8.40 -4.65
C SER A 108 -8.85 -7.62 -3.35
N THR A 109 -8.87 -8.29 -2.21
CA THR A 109 -8.95 -7.67 -0.87
C THR A 109 -7.57 -7.18 -0.42
N LEU A 110 -6.52 -7.98 -0.63
CA LEU A 110 -5.13 -7.63 -0.30
C LEU A 110 -4.70 -6.31 -0.96
N VAL A 111 -5.02 -6.10 -2.25
CA VAL A 111 -4.67 -4.89 -2.99
C VAL A 111 -5.44 -3.64 -2.54
N LYS A 112 -6.54 -3.80 -1.80
CA LYS A 112 -7.36 -2.71 -1.25
C LYS A 112 -6.96 -2.29 0.16
N LEU A 113 -6.02 -3.02 0.78
CA LEU A 113 -5.50 -2.68 2.10
C LEU A 113 -4.82 -1.31 2.09
N ARG A 114 -4.72 -0.71 3.29
CA ARG A 114 -3.95 0.52 3.48
C ARG A 114 -2.49 0.29 3.08
N ARG A 115 -1.93 1.22 2.30
CA ARG A 115 -0.61 1.05 1.68
C ARG A 115 0.51 0.82 2.69
N ASP A 116 0.59 1.65 3.74
CA ASP A 116 1.57 1.51 4.83
C ASP A 116 1.50 0.12 5.49
N THR A 117 0.27 -0.37 5.65
CA THR A 117 -0.02 -1.64 6.29
C THR A 117 0.43 -2.79 5.41
N LEU A 118 0.06 -2.79 4.12
CA LEU A 118 0.53 -3.79 3.17
C LEU A 118 2.06 -3.83 3.09
N MET A 119 2.73 -2.68 3.00
CA MET A 119 4.20 -2.61 2.92
C MET A 119 4.90 -3.14 4.18
N SER A 120 4.20 -3.18 5.32
CA SER A 120 4.72 -3.70 6.58
C SER A 120 4.52 -5.21 6.78
N LEU A 121 3.74 -5.87 5.92
CA LEU A 121 3.50 -7.31 6.00
C LEU A 121 4.67 -8.11 5.43
N THR A 122 5.06 -9.17 6.12
CA THR A 122 6.09 -10.11 5.64
C THR A 122 5.52 -11.11 4.63
N PRO A 123 6.37 -11.82 3.85
CA PRO A 123 5.92 -12.90 2.97
C PRO A 123 5.11 -13.97 3.71
N SER A 124 5.54 -14.37 4.92
CA SER A 124 4.82 -15.36 5.73
C SER A 124 3.46 -14.86 6.21
N GLU A 125 3.33 -13.57 6.52
CA GLU A 125 2.05 -12.96 6.90
C GLU A 125 1.10 -12.88 5.70
N VAL A 126 1.60 -12.50 4.52
CA VAL A 126 0.81 -12.52 3.28
C VAL A 126 0.37 -13.94 2.92
N GLN A 127 1.24 -14.94 3.11
CA GLN A 127 0.88 -16.35 2.96
C GLN A 127 -0.25 -16.76 3.89
N GLY A 128 -0.16 -16.41 5.18
CA GLY A 128 -1.20 -16.72 6.16
C GLY A 128 -2.53 -15.99 5.91
N LEU A 129 -2.49 -14.77 5.38
CA LEU A 129 -3.71 -14.06 4.96
C LEU A 129 -4.36 -14.72 3.76
N LEU A 130 -3.60 -14.97 2.68
CA LEU A 130 -4.14 -15.48 1.42
C LEU A 130 -4.54 -16.95 1.49
N GLY A 131 -3.87 -17.76 2.33
CA GLY A 131 -4.15 -19.18 2.49
C GLY A 131 -4.18 -19.91 1.14
N VAL A 132 -5.31 -20.53 0.81
CA VAL A 132 -5.49 -21.25 -0.47
C VAL A 132 -5.41 -20.35 -1.70
N ASN A 133 -5.63 -19.04 -1.56
CA ASN A 133 -5.57 -18.07 -2.65
C ASN A 133 -4.14 -17.54 -2.92
N LEU A 134 -3.12 -18.03 -2.21
CA LEU A 134 -1.74 -17.57 -2.37
C LEU A 134 -1.25 -17.67 -3.82
N GLY A 135 -1.60 -18.74 -4.53
CA GLY A 135 -1.20 -18.96 -5.93
C GLY A 135 -1.69 -17.88 -6.88
N ASP A 136 -2.80 -17.19 -6.56
CA ASP A 136 -3.29 -16.10 -7.40
C ASP A 136 -2.38 -14.88 -7.38
N LEU A 137 -1.54 -14.72 -6.35
CA LEU A 137 -0.69 -13.54 -6.16
C LEU A 137 0.32 -13.35 -7.33
N GLU A 138 0.77 -14.43 -7.96
CA GLU A 138 1.67 -14.39 -9.12
C GLU A 138 1.08 -13.55 -10.27
N LYS A 139 -0.24 -13.66 -10.51
CA LYS A 139 -0.96 -12.92 -11.56
C LYS A 139 -0.95 -11.40 -11.33
N TRP A 140 -0.67 -10.98 -10.09
CA TRP A 140 -0.67 -9.58 -9.67
C TRP A 140 0.74 -9.01 -9.46
N GLN A 141 1.81 -9.81 -9.61
CA GLN A 141 3.17 -9.38 -9.25
C GLN A 141 3.64 -8.10 -9.95
N ASN A 142 3.12 -7.83 -11.15
CA ASN A 142 3.47 -6.64 -11.94
C ASN A 142 2.51 -5.47 -11.71
N GLN A 143 1.46 -5.63 -10.90
CA GLN A 143 0.45 -4.62 -10.62
C GLN A 143 0.73 -3.93 -9.28
N SER A 144 0.51 -2.61 -9.21
CA SER A 144 0.51 -1.91 -7.92
C SER A 144 -0.76 -2.29 -7.14
N PRO A 145 -0.70 -2.47 -5.81
CA PRO A 145 0.47 -2.27 -4.94
C PRO A 145 1.36 -3.51 -4.74
N ILE A 146 1.00 -4.66 -5.31
CA ILE A 146 1.74 -5.93 -5.10
C ILE A 146 3.19 -5.84 -5.56
N ARG A 147 3.45 -5.26 -6.73
CA ARG A 147 4.80 -5.06 -7.26
C ARG A 147 5.70 -4.30 -6.27
N GLU A 148 5.16 -3.28 -5.64
CA GLU A 148 5.91 -2.44 -4.69
C GLU A 148 6.15 -3.19 -3.39
N TRP A 149 5.17 -3.97 -2.93
CA TRP A 149 5.36 -4.85 -1.78
C TRP A 149 6.43 -5.90 -2.06
N VAL A 150 6.43 -6.56 -3.22
CA VAL A 150 7.48 -7.52 -3.62
C VAL A 150 8.86 -6.87 -3.57
N GLN A 151 9.00 -5.65 -4.06
CA GLN A 151 10.26 -4.90 -4.06
C GLN A 151 10.76 -4.50 -2.67
N THR A 152 9.90 -4.48 -1.64
CA THR A 152 10.34 -4.25 -0.25
C THR A 152 10.79 -5.53 0.46
N GLN A 153 10.52 -6.70 -0.11
CA GLN A 153 10.90 -7.98 0.49
C GLN A 153 12.28 -8.45 0.00
N LYS A 154 12.88 -9.37 0.75
CA LYS A 154 14.07 -10.09 0.30
C LYS A 154 13.65 -11.21 -0.65
N GLN A 155 14.42 -11.43 -1.72
CA GLN A 155 14.10 -12.49 -2.69
C GLN A 155 14.09 -13.87 -2.01
N SER A 156 15.00 -14.15 -1.07
CA SER A 156 15.03 -15.44 -0.35
C SER A 156 13.77 -15.72 0.47
N GLU A 157 13.12 -14.68 1.01
CA GLU A 157 11.88 -14.80 1.78
C GLU A 157 10.67 -14.97 0.86
N LEU A 158 10.70 -14.35 -0.33
CA LEU A 158 9.69 -14.57 -1.38
C LEU A 158 9.78 -16.00 -1.95
N ASP A 159 10.98 -16.54 -2.11
CA ASP A 159 11.20 -17.88 -2.66
C ASP A 159 10.59 -18.98 -1.77
N LYS A 160 10.51 -18.76 -0.45
CA LYS A 160 9.83 -19.66 0.50
C LYS A 160 8.33 -19.80 0.26
N LEU A 161 7.72 -18.87 -0.49
CA LEU A 161 6.31 -18.94 -0.86
C LEU A 161 6.05 -19.96 -1.97
N HIS A 162 7.07 -20.36 -2.72
CA HIS A 162 6.99 -21.36 -3.81
C HIS A 162 5.95 -21.03 -4.90
N ILE A 163 5.69 -19.74 -5.16
CA ILE A 163 4.74 -19.25 -6.18
C ILE A 163 5.41 -18.40 -7.28
N GLY A 164 6.73 -18.44 -7.39
CA GLY A 164 7.46 -17.79 -8.50
C GLY A 164 7.50 -16.27 -8.47
N LEU A 165 7.25 -15.63 -7.31
CA LEU A 165 7.41 -14.18 -7.19
C LEU A 165 8.87 -13.75 -7.35
N THR A 166 9.11 -12.75 -8.19
CA THR A 166 10.45 -12.23 -8.47
C THR A 166 10.49 -10.70 -8.38
N GLY A 167 11.67 -10.14 -8.14
CA GLY A 167 11.88 -8.69 -8.05
C GLY A 167 12.06 -8.18 -6.62
N GLY A 168 12.27 -9.08 -5.66
CA GLY A 168 12.71 -8.72 -4.33
C GLY A 168 14.13 -8.17 -4.30
N THR A 169 14.50 -7.59 -3.15
CA THR A 169 15.86 -7.12 -2.89
C THR A 169 16.86 -8.27 -2.91
N GLN A 170 18.02 -8.03 -3.52
CA GLN A 170 19.11 -9.00 -3.58
C GLN A 170 19.82 -9.09 -2.23
N GLU A 171 20.17 -10.32 -1.85
CA GLU A 171 20.97 -10.58 -0.67
C GLU A 171 22.44 -10.72 -1.10
N GLY A 172 23.24 -9.71 -0.81
CA GLY A 172 24.67 -9.74 -1.11
C GLY A 172 25.38 -8.44 -0.81
N TYR A 173 26.69 -8.55 -0.58
CA TYR A 173 27.62 -7.43 -0.55
C TYR A 173 28.20 -7.27 -1.96
N ILE A 174 28.33 -6.03 -2.44
CA ILE A 174 29.22 -5.74 -3.56
C ILE A 174 30.64 -5.95 -3.02
N ASN A 175 31.31 -7.03 -3.41
CA ASN A 175 32.76 -7.13 -3.24
C ASN A 175 33.41 -6.11 -4.17
N ILE A 176 33.69 -4.91 -3.67
CA ILE A 176 34.56 -3.96 -4.36
C ILE A 176 35.98 -4.52 -4.25
N VAL A 177 36.34 -5.41 -5.17
CA VAL A 177 37.74 -5.78 -5.37
C VAL A 177 38.42 -4.53 -5.90
N THR A 178 39.16 -3.82 -5.04
CA THR A 178 40.02 -2.73 -5.47
C THR A 178 41.10 -3.36 -6.35
N PRO A 179 41.17 -3.06 -7.66
CA PRO A 179 42.23 -3.60 -8.49
C PRO A 179 43.56 -3.05 -7.95
N LYS A 180 44.42 -3.94 -7.44
CA LYS A 180 45.83 -3.61 -7.19
C LYS A 180 46.48 -3.42 -8.56
N TYR A 181 46.45 -2.19 -9.07
CA TYR A 181 47.32 -1.82 -10.17
C TYR A 181 48.77 -1.90 -9.67
N PRO A 182 49.68 -2.58 -10.38
CA PRO A 182 51.10 -2.46 -10.10
C PRO A 182 51.50 -0.98 -10.22
N PRO A 183 52.51 -0.50 -9.46
CA PRO A 183 52.96 0.87 -9.58
C PRO A 183 53.30 1.16 -11.04
N SER A 184 52.56 2.09 -11.65
CA SER A 184 52.82 2.54 -13.00
C SER A 184 54.22 3.14 -13.03
N SER A 185 55.14 2.48 -13.73
CA SER A 185 56.49 2.97 -14.00
C SER A 185 56.46 4.03 -15.12
N ALA A 186 55.51 4.96 -15.06
CA ALA A 186 55.53 6.13 -15.91
C ALA A 186 56.56 7.10 -15.32
N SER A 187 57.71 7.23 -15.99
CA SER A 187 58.66 8.29 -15.68
C SER A 187 57.94 9.63 -15.81
N LEU A 188 58.08 10.49 -14.79
CA LEU A 188 57.72 11.90 -14.90
C LEU A 188 58.73 12.55 -15.85
N GLY A 189 58.48 12.44 -17.15
CA GLY A 189 59.21 13.18 -18.16
C GLY A 189 58.86 14.65 -18.03
N THR A 190 59.82 15.45 -17.59
CA THR A 190 59.77 16.91 -17.58
C THR A 190 59.56 17.43 -19.00
N VAL A 191 58.32 17.67 -19.41
CA VAL A 191 58.04 18.44 -20.62
C VAL A 191 57.91 19.90 -20.21
N ALA A 192 58.99 20.62 -20.51
CA ALA A 192 59.16 22.04 -20.36
C ALA A 192 57.98 22.82 -20.96
N MET A 193 57.59 23.88 -20.26
CA MET A 193 56.77 24.95 -20.82
C MET A 193 57.47 25.56 -22.03
N MET A 194 56.87 25.45 -23.21
CA MET A 194 57.07 26.41 -24.28
C MET A 194 55.69 26.86 -24.76
N LEU A 195 55.23 27.92 -24.11
CA LEU A 195 54.26 28.86 -24.62
C LEU A 195 54.79 29.39 -25.97
N HIS A 196 54.02 29.30 -27.07
CA HIS A 196 53.90 30.35 -28.09
C HIS A 196 53.05 29.93 -29.32
N LEU A 197 52.09 30.83 -29.65
CA LEU A 197 51.43 31.11 -30.95
C LEU A 197 50.21 30.21 -31.31
N LEU A 198 48.96 30.57 -30.94
CA LEU A 198 47.94 31.39 -31.68
C LEU A 198 47.38 30.72 -32.97
N PRO A 199 46.12 30.99 -33.43
CA PRO A 199 44.80 31.04 -32.79
C PRO A 199 43.66 30.41 -33.66
N ALA A 200 42.43 30.41 -33.13
CA ALA A 200 41.14 30.58 -33.83
C ALA A 200 40.70 29.56 -34.91
N LEU A 201 39.57 28.86 -34.66
CA LEU A 201 38.40 28.87 -35.56
C LEU A 201 37.18 28.17 -34.92
N LEU A 202 36.08 28.93 -34.87
CA LEU A 202 34.67 28.52 -34.87
C LEU A 202 34.05 27.90 -33.60
N ILE A 203 33.75 28.79 -32.65
CA ILE A 203 32.51 28.70 -31.85
C ILE A 203 31.55 29.76 -32.42
N SER A 204 30.55 29.35 -33.19
CA SER A 204 29.32 30.13 -33.37
C SER A 204 28.16 29.24 -33.83
N PHE A 205 26.97 29.59 -33.35
CA PHE A 205 25.63 29.05 -33.64
C PHE A 205 25.01 28.04 -32.66
N GLN A 206 24.70 28.53 -31.46
CA GLN A 206 23.34 28.36 -30.91
C GLN A 206 22.84 29.72 -30.40
N MET A 207 21.87 30.30 -31.09
CA MET A 207 21.03 31.38 -30.56
C MET A 207 19.63 31.26 -31.17
N MET A 208 18.65 31.18 -30.27
CA MET A 208 17.26 31.59 -30.41
C MET A 208 16.32 30.74 -31.30
N SER A 209 15.49 29.94 -30.63
CA SER A 209 14.11 29.68 -31.06
C SER A 209 13.20 29.74 -29.84
N VAL A 210 12.92 30.96 -29.40
CA VAL A 210 11.81 31.31 -28.50
C VAL A 210 11.19 32.59 -29.07
N LEU A 211 10.11 32.41 -29.83
CA LEU A 211 8.96 33.30 -30.15
C LEU A 211 8.52 33.16 -31.61
N SER A 212 7.55 32.27 -31.85
CA SER A 212 6.30 32.53 -32.59
C SER A 212 5.34 31.38 -32.36
#